data_AF-Q2LTH4-F1
#
_entry.id   AF-Q2LTH4-F1
#
_cell.length_a   1.000
_cell.length_b   1.000
_cell.length_c   1.000
_cell.angle_alpha   90.00
_cell.angle_beta   90.00
_cell.angle_gamma   90.00
#
_symmetry.space_group_name_H-M   'P 1'
#
loop_
_entity.id
_entity.type
_entity.pdbx_description
1 polymer ?
#
loop_
_entity_poly.entity_id
_entity_poly.type
_entity_poly.pdbx_seq_one_letter_code
_entity_poly.pdbx_strand_id
1 'polypeptide(L)'
;MMRTENKGRRNECGFTLIELMIVIAILGVLATIAVPRFLVYRQSACDSQAKTDARNFYTASMSDAIDSSGDKTFNSTNPPPSYRGLSPVSGSFVFMAATHTATCDAAFKHPQGSKTFTLNSEGRITAFP
;
A
#
# COMPACT_ATOMS: atom_id res chain seq x y z
N MET A 1 6.94 -39.52 -65.86
CA MET A 1 5.95 -38.95 -64.93
C MET A 1 6.72 -38.15 -63.89
N MET A 2 6.75 -36.81 -64.00
CA MET A 2 7.59 -35.93 -63.19
C MET A 2 6.69 -35.21 -62.19
N ARG A 3 6.82 -35.50 -60.90
CA ARG A 3 6.14 -34.75 -59.83
C ARG A 3 7.07 -33.62 -59.41
N THR A 4 6.69 -32.38 -59.67
CA THR A 4 7.38 -31.19 -59.18
C THR A 4 6.85 -30.88 -57.78
N GLU A 5 7.66 -31.10 -56.74
CA GLU A 5 7.34 -30.64 -55.39
C GLU A 5 7.59 -29.12 -55.26
N ASN A 6 6.54 -28.39 -54.89
CA ASN A 6 6.60 -26.97 -54.58
C ASN A 6 7.14 -26.76 -53.16
N LYS A 7 8.44 -26.48 -53.04
CA LYS A 7 9.11 -26.23 -51.75
C LYS A 7 8.88 -24.77 -51.31
N GLY A 8 7.83 -24.54 -50.53
CA GLY A 8 7.56 -23.23 -49.91
C GLY A 8 8.73 -22.81 -49.01
N ARG A 9 9.46 -21.77 -49.43
CA ARG A 9 10.55 -21.16 -48.65
C ARG A 9 9.94 -20.50 -47.42
N ARG A 10 10.14 -21.09 -46.23
CA ARG A 10 9.86 -20.41 -44.97
C ARG A 10 10.88 -19.28 -44.84
N ASN A 11 10.40 -18.05 -44.81
CA ASN A 11 11.22 -16.86 -44.63
C ASN A 11 11.63 -16.81 -43.15
N GLU A 12 12.83 -17.31 -42.85
CA GLU A 12 13.40 -17.25 -41.50
C GLU A 12 13.92 -15.82 -41.28
N CYS A 13 13.04 -14.93 -40.84
CA CYS A 13 13.42 -13.58 -40.41
C CYS A 13 14.12 -13.68 -39.04
N GLY A 14 15.45 -13.82 -39.06
CA GLY A 14 16.27 -13.74 -37.86
C GLY A 14 16.37 -12.30 -37.34
N PHE A 15 16.34 -12.14 -36.01
CA PHE A 15 16.60 -10.87 -35.34
C PHE A 15 18.10 -10.57 -35.41
N THR A 16 18.47 -9.35 -35.80
CA THR A 16 19.89 -8.98 -35.88
C THR A 16 20.44 -8.66 -34.49
N LEU A 17 21.72 -8.97 -34.26
CA LEU A 17 22.38 -8.58 -33.00
C LEU A 17 22.37 -7.07 -32.79
N ILE A 18 22.48 -6.29 -33.88
CA ILE A 18 22.46 -4.83 -33.81
C ILE A 18 21.07 -4.29 -33.42
N GLU A 19 19.98 -4.90 -33.87
CA GLU A 19 18.63 -4.57 -33.38
C GLU A 19 18.53 -4.78 -31.88
N LEU A 20 19.08 -5.88 -31.36
CA LEU A 20 19.07 -6.14 -29.92
C LEU A 20 19.94 -5.13 -29.15
N MET A 21 21.09 -4.75 -29.69
CA MET A 21 21.98 -3.77 -29.05
C MET A 21 21.33 -2.39 -28.92
N ILE A 22 20.63 -1.92 -29.95
CA ILE A 22 19.94 -0.63 -29.90
C ILE A 22 18.77 -0.69 -28.90
N VAL A 23 18.05 -1.81 -28.84
CA VAL A 23 16.95 -1.99 -27.88
C VAL A 23 17.45 -1.89 -26.44
N ILE A 24 18.51 -2.62 -26.07
CA ILE A 24 19.04 -2.56 -24.70
C ILE A 24 19.64 -1.19 -24.36
N ALA A 25 20.20 -0.49 -25.36
CA ALA A 25 20.72 0.87 -25.17
C ALA A 25 19.59 1.85 -24.82
N ILE A 26 18.47 1.80 -25.57
CA ILE A 26 17.30 2.64 -25.28
C ILE A 26 16.65 2.25 -23.94
N LEU A 27 16.53 0.95 -23.65
CA LEU A 27 16.01 0.46 -22.36
C LEU A 27 16.88 0.94 -21.18
N GLY A 28 18.20 1.01 -21.34
CA GLY A 28 19.10 1.55 -20.31
C GLY A 28 18.83 3.02 -19.98
N VAL A 29 18.60 3.85 -21.00
CA VAL A 29 18.24 5.27 -20.82
C VAL A 29 16.88 5.40 -20.11
N LEU A 30 15.88 4.64 -20.54
CA LEU A 30 14.55 4.67 -19.92
C LEU A 30 14.57 4.17 -18.47
N ALA A 31 15.28 3.08 -18.19
CA ALA A 31 15.37 2.47 -16.85
C ALA A 31 15.98 3.43 -15.82
N THR A 32 17.02 4.18 -16.21
CA THR A 32 17.68 5.16 -15.33
C THR A 32 16.71 6.20 -14.79
N ILE A 33 15.74 6.63 -15.61
CA ILE A 33 14.74 7.61 -15.23
C ILE A 33 13.53 6.96 -14.54
N ALA A 34 13.14 5.77 -14.99
CA ALA A 34 11.96 5.07 -14.51
C ALA A 34 12.12 4.54 -13.08
N VAL A 35 13.27 3.95 -12.75
CA VAL A 35 13.53 3.33 -11.44
C VAL A 35 13.35 4.29 -10.26
N PRO A 36 14.00 5.47 -10.20
CA PRO A 36 13.85 6.38 -9.06
C PRO A 36 12.40 6.88 -8.91
N ARG A 37 11.71 7.15 -10.02
CA ARG A 37 10.30 7.56 -10.00
C ARG A 37 9.39 6.48 -9.48
N PHE A 38 9.64 5.23 -9.88
CA PHE A 38 8.88 4.09 -9.41
C PHE A 38 9.04 3.88 -7.89
N LEU A 39 10.25 4.08 -7.35
CA LEU A 39 10.48 3.97 -5.90
C LEU A 39 9.68 5.02 -5.11
N VAL A 40 9.69 6.29 -5.55
CA VAL A 40 8.90 7.37 -4.92
C VAL A 40 7.40 7.09 -5.03
N TYR A 41 6.94 6.60 -6.18
CA TYR A 41 5.54 6.23 -6.37
C TYR A 41 5.10 5.11 -5.43
N ARG A 42 5.92 4.05 -5.31
CA ARG A 42 5.65 2.95 -4.37
C ARG A 42 5.59 3.42 -2.92
N GLN A 43 6.52 4.28 -2.52
CA GLN A 43 6.53 4.86 -1.17
C GLN A 43 5.27 5.70 -0.91
N SER A 44 4.86 6.52 -1.88
CA SER A 44 3.63 7.32 -1.79
C SER A 44 2.37 6.45 -1.70
N ALA A 45 2.35 5.31 -2.42
CA ALA A 45 1.26 4.33 -2.31
C ALA A 45 1.20 3.69 -0.92
N CYS A 46 2.36 3.33 -0.36
CA CYS A 46 2.48 2.83 1.01
C CYS A 46 2.00 3.86 2.06
N ASP A 47 2.34 5.13 1.87
CA ASP A 47 1.86 6.22 2.72
C ASP A 47 0.33 6.38 2.62
N SER A 48 -0.24 6.27 1.41
CA SER A 48 -1.68 6.29 1.21
C SER A 48 -2.39 5.12 1.90
N GLN A 49 -1.78 3.93 1.89
CA GLN A 49 -2.27 2.76 2.62
C GLN A 49 -2.27 3.03 4.14
N ALA A 50 -1.17 3.50 4.72
CA ALA A 50 -1.11 3.82 6.15
C ALA A 50 -2.16 4.87 6.58
N LYS A 51 -2.39 5.88 5.73
CA LYS A 51 -3.45 6.88 5.96
C LYS A 51 -4.86 6.25 5.96
N THR A 52 -5.09 5.30 5.05
CA THR A 52 -6.37 4.59 4.93
C THR A 52 -6.57 3.65 6.12
N ASP A 53 -5.53 2.95 6.51
CA ASP A 53 -5.50 2.07 7.68
C ASP A 53 -5.80 2.84 8.98
N ALA A 54 -5.27 4.05 9.15
CA ALA A 54 -5.60 4.92 10.28
C ALA A 54 -7.10 5.29 10.34
N ARG A 55 -7.71 5.62 9.19
CA ARG A 55 -9.16 5.89 9.07
C ARG A 55 -9.97 4.65 9.42
N ASN A 56 -9.63 3.52 8.80
CA ASN A 56 -10.36 2.27 8.98
C ASN A 56 -10.27 1.77 10.42
N PHE A 57 -9.13 1.96 11.08
CA PHE A 57 -8.95 1.63 12.49
C PHE A 57 -9.88 2.45 13.38
N TYR A 58 -9.97 3.76 13.15
CA TYR A 58 -10.88 4.63 13.90
C TYR A 58 -12.33 4.18 13.75
N THR A 59 -12.78 3.97 12.52
CA THR A 59 -14.17 3.57 12.23
C THR A 59 -14.49 2.19 12.82
N ALA A 60 -13.58 1.22 12.69
CA ALA A 60 -13.75 -0.11 13.27
C ALA A 60 -13.80 -0.05 14.81
N SER A 61 -12.88 0.70 15.42
CA SER A 61 -12.86 0.90 16.88
C SER A 61 -14.15 1.53 17.40
N MET A 62 -14.67 2.52 16.68
CA MET A 62 -15.92 3.19 17.05
C MET A 62 -17.13 2.25 16.91
N SER A 63 -17.19 1.46 15.83
CA SER A 63 -18.25 0.47 15.64
C SER A 63 -18.25 -0.55 16.78
N ASP A 64 -17.08 -1.13 17.07
CA ASP A 64 -16.96 -2.15 18.11
C ASP A 64 -17.20 -1.59 19.52
N ALA A 65 -16.91 -0.30 19.74
CA ALA A 65 -17.21 0.41 20.99
C ALA A 65 -18.71 0.65 21.20
N ILE A 66 -19.48 0.84 20.12
CA ILE A 66 -20.94 1.02 20.19
C ILE A 66 -21.65 -0.33 20.36
N ASP A 67 -21.17 -1.37 19.68
CA ASP A 67 -21.84 -2.68 19.64
C ASP A 67 -21.65 -3.50 20.92
N SER A 68 -20.65 -3.18 21.74
CA SER A 68 -20.30 -3.93 22.95
C SER A 68 -20.49 -3.13 24.22
N SER A 69 -21.02 -3.76 25.26
CA SER A 69 -21.04 -3.17 26.61
C SER A 69 -19.65 -3.15 27.24
N GLY A 70 -19.32 -2.05 27.93
CA GLY A 70 -18.11 -1.91 28.76
C GLY A 70 -16.98 -1.11 28.11
N ASP A 71 -15.95 -0.81 28.90
CA ASP A 71 -14.79 -0.06 28.44
C ASP A 71 -14.01 -0.83 27.37
N LYS A 72 -13.53 -0.13 26.35
CA LYS A 72 -12.74 -0.72 25.26
C LYS A 72 -11.41 0.00 25.12
N THR A 73 -10.37 -0.76 24.78
CA THR A 73 -9.08 -0.21 24.41
C THR A 73 -8.56 -0.99 23.21
N PHE A 74 -8.33 -0.30 22.10
CA PHE A 74 -7.77 -0.89 20.90
C PHE A 74 -6.39 -0.28 20.62
N ASN A 75 -5.41 -1.15 20.38
CA ASN A 75 -4.01 -0.76 20.19
C ASN A 75 -3.28 -1.78 19.29
N SER A 76 -1.95 -1.73 19.26
CA SER A 76 -1.14 -2.63 18.42
C SER A 76 -1.26 -4.12 18.76
N THR A 77 -1.48 -4.45 20.04
CA THR A 77 -1.61 -5.81 20.56
C THR A 77 -3.04 -6.31 20.64
N ASN A 78 -4.00 -5.38 20.63
CA ASN A 78 -5.43 -5.66 20.68
C ASN A 78 -6.16 -4.83 19.61
N PRO A 79 -6.05 -5.17 18.32
CA PRO A 79 -6.76 -4.46 17.27
C PRO A 79 -8.29 -4.73 17.35
N PRO A 80 -9.13 -3.83 16.81
CA PRO A 80 -10.57 -4.05 16.73
C PRO A 80 -10.88 -5.34 15.94
N PRO A 81 -11.80 -6.21 16.39
CA PRO A 81 -12.10 -7.49 15.74
C PRO A 81 -12.48 -7.41 14.25
N SER A 82 -13.07 -6.30 13.81
CA SER A 82 -13.45 -6.06 12.41
C SER A 82 -12.33 -5.42 11.57
N TYR A 83 -11.27 -4.93 12.22
CA TYR A 83 -10.17 -4.25 11.55
C TYR A 83 -9.19 -5.23 10.88
N ARG A 84 -8.85 -4.97 9.61
CA ARG A 84 -7.85 -5.72 8.83
C ARG A 84 -6.96 -4.71 8.10
N GLY A 85 -5.85 -4.34 8.73
CA GLY A 85 -4.90 -3.37 8.21
C GLY A 85 -3.64 -3.32 9.07
N LEU A 86 -2.77 -2.34 8.83
CA LEU A 86 -1.62 -2.11 9.68
C LEU A 86 -2.04 -1.76 11.11
N SER A 87 -1.56 -2.49 12.10
CA SER A 87 -1.73 -2.08 13.50
C SER A 87 -1.08 -0.71 13.76
N PRO A 88 -1.62 0.09 14.70
CA PRO A 88 -0.95 1.31 15.15
C PRO A 88 0.50 1.03 15.57
N VAL A 89 1.43 1.89 15.18
CA VAL A 89 2.82 1.83 15.66
C VAL A 89 2.95 2.34 17.10
N SER A 90 2.04 3.23 17.51
CA SER A 90 1.93 3.73 18.87
C SER A 90 0.52 4.19 19.18
N GLY A 91 0.23 4.32 20.47
CA GLY A 91 -1.02 4.88 20.94
C GLY A 91 -2.20 3.90 20.89
N SER A 92 -3.39 4.41 21.15
CA SER A 92 -4.61 3.61 21.30
C SER A 92 -5.87 4.42 21.05
N PHE A 93 -6.94 3.71 20.71
CA PHE A 93 -8.31 4.16 20.88
C PHE A 93 -8.83 3.65 22.23
N VAL A 94 -9.49 4.49 23.01
CA VAL A 94 -10.11 4.15 24.29
C VAL A 94 -11.54 4.64 24.32
N PHE A 95 -12.48 3.75 24.62
CA PHE A 95 -13.86 4.09 24.91
C PHE A 95 -14.17 3.81 26.38
N MET A 96 -14.70 4.82 27.05
CA MET A 96 -15.20 4.72 28.43
C MET A 96 -16.71 4.64 28.42
N ALA A 97 -17.25 3.48 28.81
CA ALA A 97 -18.68 3.20 28.75
C ALA A 97 -19.48 4.06 29.75
N ALA A 98 -18.93 4.32 30.94
CA ALA A 98 -19.62 5.10 31.96
C ALA A 98 -19.90 6.55 31.54
N THR A 99 -19.02 7.13 30.71
CA THR A 99 -19.12 8.52 30.25
C THR A 99 -19.44 8.63 28.76
N HIS A 100 -19.65 7.51 28.07
CA HIS A 100 -19.80 7.43 26.61
C HIS A 100 -18.75 8.26 25.86
N THR A 101 -17.51 8.26 26.36
CA THR A 101 -16.44 9.10 25.81
C THR A 101 -15.47 8.22 25.04
N ALA A 102 -15.28 8.52 23.76
CA ALA A 102 -14.22 7.95 22.95
C ALA A 102 -13.05 8.94 22.87
N THR A 103 -11.84 8.43 23.08
CA THR A 103 -10.59 9.15 22.86
C THR A 103 -9.72 8.33 21.94
N CYS A 104 -8.93 8.99 21.09
CA CYS A 104 -7.88 8.29 20.40
C CYS A 104 -6.67 9.19 20.19
N ASP A 105 -5.51 8.58 20.38
CA ASP A 105 -4.23 9.11 19.96
C ASP A 105 -3.49 7.88 19.45
N ALA A 106 -3.48 7.70 18.14
CA ALA A 106 -2.88 6.52 17.51
C ALA A 106 -2.05 6.94 16.29
N ALA A 107 -0.91 6.30 16.07
CA ALA A 107 -0.05 6.56 14.94
C ALA A 107 0.08 5.34 14.03
N PHE A 108 0.18 5.56 12.72
CA PHE A 108 0.31 4.52 11.70
C PHE A 108 1.47 4.85 10.77
N LYS A 109 2.33 3.88 10.49
CA LYS A 109 3.42 4.01 9.53
C LYS A 109 3.57 2.71 8.76
N HIS A 110 3.54 2.79 7.43
CA HIS A 110 3.86 1.63 6.60
C HIS A 110 5.38 1.40 6.66
N PRO A 111 5.89 0.16 6.76
CA PRO A 111 7.33 -0.11 6.87
C PRO A 111 8.17 0.43 5.70
N GLN A 112 7.57 0.46 4.51
CA GLN A 112 8.15 1.03 3.29
C GLN A 112 7.69 2.47 2.99
N GLY A 113 6.84 3.03 3.85
CA GLY A 113 6.35 4.40 3.74
C GLY A 113 7.36 5.41 4.28
N SER A 114 7.21 6.66 3.89
CA SER A 114 8.01 7.76 4.44
C SER A 114 7.32 8.43 5.62
N LYS A 115 5.99 8.45 5.67
CA LYS A 115 5.22 9.30 6.60
C LYS A 115 4.62 8.50 7.74
N THR A 116 4.50 9.17 8.89
CA THR A 116 3.71 8.73 10.03
C THR A 116 2.39 9.48 10.05
N PHE A 117 1.28 8.77 10.12
CA PHE A 117 -0.07 9.33 10.19
C PHE A 117 -0.60 9.19 11.61
N THR A 118 -0.85 10.31 12.27
CA THR A 118 -1.47 10.33 13.60
C THR A 118 -2.96 10.60 13.47
N LEU A 119 -3.73 10.02 14.37
CA LEU A 119 -5.17 10.12 14.49
C LEU A 119 -5.48 10.64 15.89
N ASN A 120 -6.25 11.73 15.97
CA ASN A 120 -6.71 12.30 17.24
C ASN A 120 -8.17 11.92 17.54
N SER A 121 -8.65 12.22 18.75
CA SER A 121 -10.02 11.91 19.23
C SER A 121 -11.15 12.49 18.38
N GLU A 122 -10.89 13.46 17.51
CA GLU A 122 -11.88 14.02 16.58
C GLU A 122 -11.92 13.26 15.24
N GLY A 123 -11.11 12.21 15.08
CA GLY A 123 -10.94 11.47 13.84
C GLY A 123 -10.09 12.22 12.79
N ARG A 124 -9.43 13.33 13.17
CA ARG A 124 -8.56 14.08 12.27
C ARG A 124 -7.24 13.33 12.09
N ILE A 125 -6.83 13.20 10.83
CA ILE A 125 -5.52 12.63 10.47
C ILE A 125 -4.53 13.73 10.12
N THR A 126 -3.39 13.72 10.79
CA THR A 126 -2.22 14.55 10.46
C THR A 126 -1.05 13.68 10.03
N ALA A 127 -0.16 14.22 9.19
CA ALA A 127 0.97 13.49 8.64
C ALA A 127 2.28 14.19 8.98
N PHE A 128 3.25 13.41 9.43
CA PHE A 128 4.60 13.88 9.76
C PHE A 128 5.63 13.02 9.00
N PRO A 129 6.81 13.59 8.66
CA PRO A 129 7.92 12.79 8.12
C PRO A 129 8.38 11.71 9.11
#